data_AF-A0A6L7ESQ4-F1
#
_entry.id   AF-A0A6L7ESQ4-F1
#
_cell.length_a   1.000
_cell.length_b   1.000
_cell.length_c   1.000
_cell.angle_alpha   90.00
_cell.angle_beta   90.00
_cell.angle_gamma   90.00
#
_symmetry.space_group_name_H-M   'P 1'
#
loop_
_entity.id
_entity.type
_entity.pdbx_description
1 polymer ?
#
loop_
_entity_poly.entity_id
_entity_poly.type
_entity_poly.pdbx_seq_one_letter_code
_entity_poly.pdbx_strand_id
1 'polypeptide(L)'
;MRAGAGLTPPLAIDQHSPRVGPVDAPVPGTALTIGDVARRTGVPQATLRVWEQRYGFPVPLRLESGHRRYTVADVDTVLDVLRRRDAGTRLDAAVEQAVRQAGEGPQVDVQSAFAGLRRRHPHLAVRRLRKSTLSALSWAFEDEFGARAEKAYLFGGFQRQEFLTTALPRWTELSRVAQAAYVFAEGAEPSAGGPVAVRLGEDTPMLREWVVVCDAPGFAVALVAWELPGQVGVPDRARTFEVIWTLEPPAVRDCARVCAQVALEAGAPGAVAVQRAMAAEAPAQPSDDAASAALFGRAVAYLDRVTAGPATVL
;
A
#
# COMPACT_ATOMS: atom_id res chain seq x y z
N MET A 1 46.23 56.52 4.83
CA MET A 1 44.95 57.23 4.62
C MET A 1 44.27 56.67 3.36
N ARG A 2 43.34 55.73 3.55
CA ARG A 2 42.23 55.25 2.69
C ARG A 2 41.62 54.01 3.39
N ALA A 3 40.41 54.15 3.92
CA ALA A 3 39.17 53.41 3.60
C ALA A 3 39.27 51.87 3.77
N GLY A 4 38.38 51.16 4.46
CA GLY A 4 37.09 51.52 5.04
C GLY A 4 36.42 50.31 5.71
N ALA A 5 35.23 50.58 6.25
CA ALA A 5 34.12 49.67 6.58
C ALA A 5 34.31 48.59 7.68
N GLY A 6 33.72 48.88 8.84
CA GLY A 6 32.62 48.10 9.44
C GLY A 6 32.91 46.67 9.91
N LEU A 7 32.90 46.49 11.24
CA LEU A 7 32.34 45.28 11.86
C LEU A 7 31.97 45.56 13.32
N THR A 8 30.68 45.51 13.63
CA THR A 8 30.12 45.52 14.99
C THR A 8 30.24 44.11 15.59
N PRO A 9 30.71 43.92 16.84
CA PRO A 9 30.71 42.62 17.52
C PRO A 9 29.55 42.54 18.56
N PRO A 10 29.33 41.42 19.28
CA PRO A 10 28.21 40.51 19.04
C PRO A 10 27.10 40.61 20.10
N LEU A 11 25.85 40.33 19.70
CA LEU A 11 24.71 40.19 20.60
C LEU A 11 24.41 38.72 20.89
N ALA A 12 24.52 38.41 22.18
CA ALA A 12 23.70 37.52 23.01
C ALA A 12 22.89 36.38 22.35
N ILE A 13 23.30 35.17 22.71
CA ILE A 13 22.51 33.97 23.02
C ILE A 13 20.98 34.19 23.00
N ASP A 14 20.29 33.54 22.05
CA ASP A 14 18.86 33.31 22.14
C ASP A 14 18.54 31.83 21.90
N GLN A 15 17.90 31.24 22.89
CA GLN A 15 17.46 29.86 22.94
C GLN A 15 16.03 29.79 22.40
N HIS A 16 15.86 29.53 21.11
CA HIS A 16 14.55 29.21 20.53
C HIS A 16 14.47 27.72 20.22
N SER A 17 14.15 26.94 21.25
CA SER A 17 13.42 25.68 21.06
C SER A 17 11.98 26.02 20.64
N PRO A 18 11.46 25.51 19.51
CA PRO A 18 10.03 25.56 19.28
C PRO A 18 9.37 24.62 20.30
N ARG A 19 8.60 25.19 21.22
CA ARG A 19 7.70 24.45 22.10
C ARG A 19 6.73 23.65 21.22
N VAL A 20 6.84 22.33 21.26
CA VAL A 20 5.80 21.43 20.77
C VAL A 20 4.56 21.69 21.63
N GLY A 21 3.55 22.34 21.06
CA GLY A 21 2.23 22.51 21.67
C GLY A 21 1.54 21.16 21.86
N PRO A 22 0.50 21.09 22.72
CA PRO A 22 -0.15 19.83 23.05
C PRO A 22 -0.75 19.19 21.80
N VAL A 23 -0.49 17.89 21.67
CA VAL A 23 -1.05 16.97 20.66
C VAL A 23 -2.55 17.20 20.53
N ASP A 24 -3.00 17.36 19.28
CA ASP A 24 -4.33 17.78 18.86
C ASP A 24 -5.48 17.20 19.71
N ALA A 25 -6.31 18.08 20.25
CA ALA A 25 -7.65 17.74 20.70
C ALA A 25 -8.52 17.36 19.48
N PRO A 26 -9.40 16.34 19.59
CA PRO A 26 -10.19 15.90 18.44
C PRO A 26 -11.20 16.97 18.00
N VAL A 27 -11.33 17.12 16.69
CA VAL A 27 -12.19 18.08 16.00
C VAL A 27 -13.66 17.95 16.50
N PRO A 28 -14.36 19.05 16.87
CA PRO A 28 -15.69 19.02 17.51
C PRO A 28 -16.89 18.47 16.71
N GLY A 29 -16.69 17.70 15.63
CA GLY A 29 -17.74 17.15 14.77
C GLY A 29 -17.90 15.63 14.79
N THR A 30 -17.00 14.87 15.42
CA THR A 30 -16.93 13.39 15.33
C THR A 30 -17.10 12.65 16.66
N ALA A 31 -17.36 13.39 17.76
CA ALA A 31 -17.43 12.86 19.12
C ALA A 31 -18.86 12.52 19.56
N LEU A 32 -19.14 11.23 19.78
CA LEU A 32 -20.43 10.66 20.17
C LEU A 32 -20.59 10.59 21.70
N THR A 33 -21.82 10.74 22.20
CA THR A 33 -22.14 10.48 23.61
C THR A 33 -22.35 8.98 23.86
N ILE A 34 -22.30 8.54 25.13
CA ILE A 34 -22.66 7.15 25.47
C ILE A 34 -24.08 6.79 25.04
N GLY A 35 -24.99 7.77 25.00
CA GLY A 35 -26.35 7.59 24.50
C GLY A 35 -26.41 7.37 22.99
N ASP A 36 -25.53 8.01 22.22
CA ASP A 36 -25.43 7.80 20.78
C ASP A 36 -24.85 6.41 20.46
N VAL A 37 -23.82 5.98 21.20
CA VAL A 37 -23.25 4.62 21.08
C VAL A 37 -24.31 3.58 21.41
N ALA A 38 -25.07 3.76 22.50
CA ALA A 38 -26.15 2.83 22.86
C ALA A 38 -27.23 2.73 21.79
N ARG A 39 -27.62 3.87 21.20
CA ARG A 39 -28.62 3.91 20.11
C ARG A 39 -28.14 3.20 18.86
N ARG A 40 -26.85 3.37 18.50
CA ARG A 40 -26.27 2.81 17.27
C ARG A 40 -25.93 1.33 17.37
N THR A 41 -25.57 0.86 18.57
CA THR A 41 -25.13 -0.54 18.80
C THR A 41 -26.23 -1.43 19.33
N GLY A 42 -27.32 -0.86 19.85
CA GLY A 42 -28.36 -1.59 20.57
C GLY A 42 -27.94 -2.05 21.98
N VAL A 43 -26.72 -1.73 22.43
CA VAL A 43 -26.23 -2.09 23.77
C VAL A 43 -26.69 -1.03 24.78
N PRO A 44 -27.34 -1.41 25.90
CA PRO A 44 -27.75 -0.44 26.92
C PRO A 44 -26.57 0.34 27.50
N GLN A 45 -26.76 1.62 27.81
CA GLN A 45 -25.72 2.48 28.38
C GLN A 45 -25.12 1.90 29.68
N ALA A 46 -25.95 1.28 30.52
CA ALA A 46 -25.50 0.63 31.74
C ALA A 46 -24.53 -0.53 31.44
N THR A 47 -24.81 -1.32 30.40
CA THR A 47 -23.96 -2.43 29.96
C THR A 47 -22.62 -1.94 29.42
N LEU A 48 -22.61 -0.86 28.63
CA LEU A 48 -21.38 -0.23 28.13
C LEU A 48 -20.48 0.27 29.28
N ARG A 49 -21.07 0.83 30.35
CA ARG A 49 -20.32 1.24 31.55
C ARG A 49 -19.72 0.06 32.31
N VAL A 50 -20.45 -1.05 32.40
CA VAL A 50 -19.93 -2.29 33.02
C VAL A 50 -18.78 -2.86 32.20
N TRP A 51 -18.87 -2.82 30.87
CA TRP A 51 -17.76 -3.24 30.01
C TRP A 51 -16.53 -2.34 30.19
N GLU A 52 -16.71 -1.02 30.24
CA GLU A 52 -15.62 -0.06 30.50
C GLU A 52 -14.92 -0.39 31.83
N GLN A 53 -15.68 -0.64 32.89
CA GLN A 53 -15.15 -0.94 34.21
C GLN A 53 -14.44 -2.30 34.28
N ARG A 54 -14.99 -3.33 33.62
CA ARG A 54 -14.52 -4.71 33.77
C ARG A 54 -13.41 -5.09 32.78
N TYR A 55 -13.50 -4.59 31.55
CA TYR A 55 -12.59 -4.95 30.45
C TYR A 55 -11.77 -3.75 29.95
N GLY A 56 -11.99 -2.55 30.50
CA GLY A 56 -11.35 -1.33 30.00
C GLY A 56 -11.87 -0.89 28.63
N PHE A 57 -13.04 -1.38 28.18
CA PHE A 57 -13.57 -1.14 26.83
C PHE A 57 -15.09 -0.88 26.85
N PRO A 58 -15.62 0.06 26.05
CA PRO A 58 -14.92 1.02 25.21
C PRO A 58 -14.18 2.08 26.03
N VAL A 59 -13.09 2.64 25.49
CA VAL A 59 -12.25 3.65 26.17
C VAL A 59 -12.76 5.05 25.80
N PRO A 60 -13.48 5.76 26.68
CA PRO A 60 -13.95 7.10 26.36
C PRO A 60 -12.82 8.13 26.43
N LEU A 61 -12.83 9.08 25.51
CA LEU A 61 -12.17 10.37 25.73
C LEU A 61 -12.95 11.13 26.80
N ARG A 62 -12.27 11.56 27.87
CA ARG A 62 -12.87 12.38 28.92
C ARG A 62 -12.58 13.85 28.66
N LEU A 63 -13.64 14.64 28.53
CA LEU A 63 -13.53 16.10 28.46
C LEU A 63 -13.17 16.68 29.84
N GLU A 64 -12.68 17.92 29.87
CA GLU A 64 -12.41 18.66 31.12
C GLU A 64 -13.65 18.77 32.03
N SER A 65 -14.85 18.74 31.44
CA SER A 65 -16.14 18.68 32.16
C SER A 65 -16.46 17.32 32.79
N GLY A 66 -15.63 16.30 32.59
CA GLY A 66 -15.83 14.93 33.07
C GLY A 66 -16.77 14.08 32.20
N HIS A 67 -17.32 14.63 31.12
CA HIS A 67 -18.19 13.88 30.21
C HIS A 67 -17.40 12.94 29.27
N ARG A 68 -17.97 11.75 29.05
CA ARG A 68 -17.45 10.74 28.12
C ARG A 68 -17.77 11.09 26.67
N ARG A 69 -16.79 10.92 25.79
CA ARG A 69 -16.93 11.00 24.35
C ARG A 69 -16.31 9.77 23.69
N TYR A 70 -16.96 9.32 22.63
CA TYR A 70 -16.58 8.15 21.85
C TYR A 70 -16.47 8.54 20.39
N THR A 71 -15.72 7.77 19.62
CA THR A 71 -15.58 7.92 18.18
C THR A 71 -16.57 7.01 17.44
N VAL A 72 -16.67 7.16 16.13
CA VAL A 72 -17.40 6.20 15.28
C VAL A 72 -16.69 4.83 15.30
N ALA A 73 -15.36 4.80 15.34
CA ALA A 73 -14.59 3.56 15.44
C ALA A 73 -14.90 2.77 16.74
N ASP A 74 -15.17 3.46 17.85
CA ASP A 74 -15.63 2.81 19.08
C ASP A 74 -16.98 2.09 18.89
N VAL A 75 -17.89 2.68 18.10
CA VAL A 75 -19.19 2.07 17.76
C VAL A 75 -18.96 0.80 16.95
N ASP A 76 -18.11 0.86 15.93
CA ASP A 76 -17.81 -0.28 15.06
C ASP A 76 -17.15 -1.42 15.84
N THR A 77 -16.25 -1.08 16.76
CA THR A 77 -15.61 -2.06 17.64
C THR A 77 -16.62 -2.74 18.55
N VAL A 78 -17.58 -2.00 19.11
CA VAL A 78 -18.66 -2.57 19.93
C VAL A 78 -19.54 -3.52 19.10
N LEU A 79 -19.85 -3.16 17.85
CA LEU A 79 -20.60 -4.03 16.94
C LEU A 79 -19.83 -5.32 16.62
N ASP A 80 -18.50 -5.25 16.46
CA ASP A 80 -17.67 -6.44 16.23
C ASP A 80 -17.66 -7.39 17.43
N VAL A 81 -17.56 -6.85 18.64
CA VAL A 81 -17.70 -7.64 19.89
C VAL A 81 -19.04 -8.39 19.91
N LEU A 82 -20.14 -7.73 19.52
CA LEU A 82 -21.46 -8.37 19.47
C LEU A 82 -21.49 -9.51 18.45
N ARG A 83 -21.01 -9.29 17.23
CA ARG A 83 -20.96 -10.34 16.19
C ARG A 83 -20.20 -11.57 16.65
N ARG A 84 -19.03 -11.38 17.29
CA ARG A 84 -18.20 -12.48 17.81
C ARG A 84 -18.88 -13.26 18.91
N ARG A 85 -19.55 -12.54 19.81
CA ARG A 85 -20.32 -13.14 20.90
C ARG A 85 -21.47 -13.96 20.33
N ASP A 86 -22.18 -13.43 19.34
CA ASP A 86 -23.29 -14.11 18.68
C ASP A 86 -22.80 -15.34 17.88
N ALA A 87 -21.53 -15.33 17.42
CA ALA A 87 -20.83 -16.48 16.85
C ALA A 87 -20.27 -17.48 17.89
N GLY A 88 -20.58 -17.32 19.19
CA GLY A 88 -20.20 -18.24 20.25
C GLY A 88 -18.88 -17.94 20.96
N THR A 89 -18.23 -16.82 20.64
CA THR A 89 -17.01 -16.38 21.36
C THR A 89 -17.38 -15.85 22.74
N ARG A 90 -16.60 -16.20 23.77
CA ARG A 90 -16.80 -15.64 25.12
C ARG A 90 -16.57 -14.12 25.11
N LEU A 91 -17.32 -13.38 25.91
CA LEU A 91 -17.30 -11.91 25.89
C LEU A 91 -15.92 -11.31 26.18
N ASP A 92 -15.16 -11.91 27.11
CA ASP A 92 -13.78 -11.53 27.42
C ASP A 92 -12.86 -11.64 26.18
N ALA A 93 -12.87 -12.80 25.52
CA ALA A 93 -12.11 -13.05 24.31
C ALA A 93 -12.60 -12.20 23.11
N ALA A 94 -13.91 -11.96 23.01
CA ALA A 94 -14.50 -11.12 21.96
C ALA A 94 -14.05 -9.66 22.11
N VAL A 95 -14.02 -9.14 23.33
CA VAL A 95 -13.51 -7.80 23.64
C VAL A 95 -12.01 -7.72 23.34
N GLU A 96 -11.21 -8.69 23.81
CA GLU A 96 -9.77 -8.69 23.55
C GLU A 96 -9.46 -8.72 22.04
N GLN A 97 -10.14 -9.58 21.28
CA GLN A 97 -9.96 -9.68 19.83
C GLN A 97 -10.41 -8.43 19.09
N ALA A 98 -11.58 -7.88 19.43
CA ALA A 98 -12.09 -6.66 18.80
C ALA A 98 -11.22 -5.44 19.13
N VAL A 99 -10.73 -5.32 20.37
CA VAL A 99 -9.80 -4.27 20.78
C VAL A 99 -8.45 -4.42 20.10
N ARG A 100 -7.95 -5.66 19.91
CA ARG A 100 -6.73 -5.89 19.14
C ARG A 100 -6.90 -5.46 17.68
N GLN A 101 -8.02 -5.81 17.06
CA GLN A 101 -8.37 -5.40 15.70
C GLN A 101 -8.69 -3.90 15.56
N ALA A 102 -9.19 -3.25 16.62
CA ALA A 102 -9.45 -1.81 16.65
C ALA A 102 -8.22 -0.98 17.04
N GLY A 103 -7.28 -1.56 17.79
CA GLY A 103 -5.93 -1.03 18.02
C GLY A 103 -5.04 -1.13 16.78
N GLU A 104 -5.45 -1.94 15.81
CA GLU A 104 -5.03 -1.84 14.41
C GLU A 104 -5.71 -0.65 13.68
N GLY A 105 -6.42 0.23 14.41
CA GLY A 105 -7.01 1.51 13.98
C GLY A 105 -8.06 1.39 12.87
N PRO A 106 -8.68 2.50 12.39
CA PRO A 106 -8.93 2.57 10.97
C PRO A 106 -7.54 2.42 10.36
N GLN A 107 -7.21 1.20 9.91
CA GLN A 107 -6.01 1.00 9.12
C GLN A 107 -6.12 2.10 8.07
N VAL A 108 -5.19 3.06 8.08
CA VAL A 108 -4.88 3.72 6.83
C VAL A 108 -4.58 2.51 5.96
N ASP A 109 -5.53 2.13 5.11
CA ASP A 109 -5.28 1.22 4.03
C ASP A 109 -4.31 2.03 3.22
N VAL A 110 -3.03 1.95 3.60
CA VAL A 110 -1.97 2.58 2.89
C VAL A 110 -2.11 1.85 1.58
N GLN A 111 -2.69 2.53 0.60
CA GLN A 111 -2.80 2.16 -0.80
C GLN A 111 -1.36 2.01 -1.32
N SER A 112 -0.64 1.06 -0.75
CA SER A 112 0.79 0.87 -0.77
C SER A 112 0.91 -0.64 -0.76
N ALA A 113 1.18 -1.16 -1.94
CA ALA A 113 1.38 -2.56 -2.15
C ALA A 113 2.60 -3.03 -1.34
N PHE A 114 3.64 -2.19 -1.22
CA PHE A 114 4.83 -2.48 -0.43
C PHE A 114 4.53 -2.59 1.07
N ALA A 115 3.88 -1.57 1.68
CA ALA A 115 3.58 -1.60 3.10
C ALA A 115 2.56 -2.69 3.46
N GLY A 116 1.58 -2.93 2.58
CA GLY A 116 0.62 -4.03 2.71
C GLY A 116 1.30 -5.40 2.77
N LEU A 117 2.24 -5.66 1.85
CA LEU A 117 3.01 -6.92 1.85
C LEU A 117 3.88 -7.06 3.10
N ARG A 118 4.59 -6.01 3.52
CA ARG A 118 5.43 -6.07 4.74
C ARG A 118 4.63 -6.42 5.99
N ARG A 119 3.39 -5.94 6.10
CA ARG A 119 2.52 -6.20 7.26
C ARG A 119 1.97 -7.62 7.24
N ARG A 120 1.43 -8.07 6.10
CA ARG A 120 0.70 -9.35 6.00
C ARG A 120 1.62 -10.54 5.76
N HIS A 121 2.79 -10.31 5.17
CA HIS A 121 3.76 -11.34 4.78
C HIS A 121 5.17 -10.99 5.30
N PRO A 122 5.37 -10.92 6.64
CA PRO A 122 6.62 -10.45 7.24
C PRO A 122 7.83 -11.36 6.98
N HIS A 123 7.60 -12.59 6.51
CA HIS A 123 8.65 -13.54 6.11
C HIS A 123 9.28 -13.20 4.74
N LEU A 124 8.63 -12.37 3.92
CA LEU A 124 9.16 -11.99 2.61
C LEU A 124 10.39 -11.09 2.77
N ALA A 125 11.46 -11.45 2.06
CA ALA A 125 12.71 -10.71 2.12
C ALA A 125 12.59 -9.33 1.43
N VAL A 126 12.98 -8.29 2.17
CA VAL A 126 13.16 -6.93 1.64
C VAL A 126 14.61 -6.77 1.19
N ARG A 127 14.80 -6.30 -0.05
CA ARG A 127 16.12 -6.20 -0.69
C ARG A 127 16.33 -4.78 -1.18
N ARG A 128 17.57 -4.28 -1.11
CA ARG A 128 17.92 -2.98 -1.71
C ARG A 128 18.53 -3.19 -3.08
N LEU A 129 17.89 -2.64 -4.10
CA LEU A 129 18.33 -2.75 -5.49
C LEU A 129 18.43 -1.38 -6.15
N ARG A 130 19.31 -1.26 -7.15
CA ARG A 130 19.35 -0.09 -8.03
C ARG A 130 18.21 -0.14 -9.05
N LYS A 131 17.80 1.01 -9.59
CA LYS A 131 16.76 1.13 -10.61
C LYS A 131 17.08 0.24 -11.81
N SER A 132 18.33 0.20 -12.27
CA SER A 132 18.73 -0.65 -13.39
C SER A 132 18.48 -2.14 -13.14
N THR A 133 18.77 -2.62 -11.94
CA THR A 133 18.48 -4.00 -11.50
C THR A 133 16.98 -4.25 -11.36
N LEU A 134 16.25 -3.29 -10.79
CA LEU A 134 14.80 -3.37 -10.63
C LEU A 134 14.09 -3.43 -12.00
N SER A 135 14.49 -2.59 -12.96
CA SER A 135 13.94 -2.61 -14.32
C SER A 135 14.24 -3.93 -15.05
N ALA A 136 15.44 -4.50 -14.87
CA ALA A 136 15.77 -5.83 -15.41
C ALA A 136 14.84 -6.93 -14.85
N LEU A 137 14.56 -6.91 -13.54
CA LEU A 137 13.61 -7.84 -12.93
C LEU A 137 12.18 -7.62 -13.42
N SER A 138 11.74 -6.35 -13.50
CA SER A 138 10.44 -5.97 -14.06
C SER A 138 10.23 -6.57 -15.45
N TRP A 139 11.21 -6.39 -16.35
CA TRP A 139 11.14 -6.94 -17.70
C TRP A 139 11.14 -8.47 -17.73
N ALA A 140 12.00 -9.11 -16.94
CA ALA A 140 12.02 -10.58 -16.83
C ALA A 140 10.66 -11.13 -16.39
N PHE A 141 10.02 -10.46 -15.45
CA PHE A 141 8.72 -10.84 -14.91
C PHE A 141 7.65 -10.64 -15.99
N GLU A 142 7.56 -9.44 -16.55
CA GLU A 142 6.62 -9.12 -17.62
C GLU A 142 6.75 -10.06 -18.84
N ASP A 143 7.96 -10.53 -19.17
CA ASP A 143 8.18 -11.51 -20.25
C ASP A 143 7.60 -12.89 -19.90
N GLU A 144 7.76 -13.31 -18.65
CA GLU A 144 7.16 -14.55 -18.16
C GLU A 144 5.62 -14.44 -18.14
N PHE A 145 5.08 -13.24 -17.91
CA PHE A 145 3.63 -13.00 -17.94
C PHE A 145 3.11 -13.25 -19.34
N GLY A 146 3.72 -12.62 -20.34
CA GLY A 146 3.33 -12.78 -21.74
C GLY A 146 3.47 -14.23 -22.23
N ALA A 147 4.34 -15.03 -21.62
CA ALA A 147 4.55 -16.41 -21.98
C ALA A 147 3.55 -17.40 -21.35
N ARG A 148 3.05 -17.11 -20.13
CA ARG A 148 2.30 -18.10 -19.33
C ARG A 148 0.93 -17.67 -18.85
N ALA A 149 0.70 -16.37 -18.69
CA ALA A 149 -0.43 -15.89 -17.91
C ALA A 149 -1.71 -15.85 -18.75
N GLU A 150 -2.58 -16.84 -18.55
CA GLU A 150 -3.92 -16.83 -19.12
C GLU A 150 -4.93 -16.21 -18.14
N LYS A 151 -5.85 -15.37 -18.65
CA LYS A 151 -6.90 -14.72 -17.83
C LYS A 151 -6.34 -13.97 -16.62
N ALA A 152 -5.17 -13.37 -16.80
CA ALA A 152 -4.45 -12.68 -15.74
C ALA A 152 -5.11 -11.35 -15.34
N TYR A 153 -5.03 -11.00 -14.06
CA TYR A 153 -5.21 -9.63 -13.59
C TYR A 153 -3.83 -8.98 -13.46
N LEU A 154 -3.60 -7.93 -14.26
CA LEU A 154 -2.31 -7.24 -14.34
C LEU A 154 -2.39 -5.84 -13.74
N PHE A 155 -1.37 -5.49 -12.95
CA PHE A 155 -1.26 -4.17 -12.32
C PHE A 155 0.17 -3.63 -12.44
N GLY A 156 0.32 -2.44 -13.01
CA GLY A 156 1.62 -1.80 -13.26
C GLY A 156 1.68 -0.39 -12.66
N GLY A 157 2.59 -0.11 -11.73
CA GLY A 157 2.80 1.20 -11.13
C GLY A 157 4.07 1.85 -11.68
N PHE A 158 3.90 3.00 -12.36
CA PHE A 158 4.97 3.67 -13.08
C PHE A 158 5.40 4.99 -12.47
N GLN A 159 4.78 5.41 -11.36
CA GLN A 159 5.03 6.68 -10.66
C GLN A 159 4.70 7.93 -11.50
N ARG A 160 5.23 8.09 -12.72
CA ARG A 160 5.07 9.26 -13.59
C ARG A 160 4.60 8.88 -15.00
N GLN A 161 3.88 9.78 -15.66
CA GLN A 161 3.39 9.61 -17.04
C GLN A 161 4.49 9.30 -18.06
N GLU A 162 5.70 9.86 -17.91
CA GLU A 162 6.83 9.60 -18.82
C GLU A 162 7.32 8.13 -18.78
N PHE A 163 7.30 7.52 -17.59
CA PHE A 163 7.66 6.13 -17.40
C PHE A 163 6.56 5.21 -17.94
N LEU A 164 5.30 5.57 -17.71
CA LEU A 164 4.16 4.89 -18.30
C LEU A 164 4.21 4.94 -19.83
N THR A 165 4.44 6.11 -20.42
CA THR A 165 4.54 6.29 -21.88
C THR A 165 5.59 5.37 -22.50
N THR A 166 6.73 5.19 -21.83
CA THR A 166 7.79 4.28 -22.28
C THR A 166 7.36 2.81 -22.20
N ALA A 167 6.57 2.43 -21.19
CA ALA A 167 6.12 1.05 -20.97
C ALA A 167 4.84 0.69 -21.75
N LEU A 168 4.06 1.68 -22.19
CA LEU A 168 2.73 1.50 -22.80
C LEU A 168 2.70 0.52 -23.98
N PRO A 169 3.62 0.55 -24.96
CA PRO A 169 3.59 -0.41 -26.08
C PRO A 169 3.64 -1.86 -25.59
N ARG A 170 4.50 -2.14 -24.62
CA ARG A 170 4.64 -3.47 -24.02
C ARG A 170 3.41 -3.86 -23.21
N TRP A 171 2.92 -2.96 -22.37
CA TRP A 171 1.73 -3.22 -21.56
C TRP A 171 0.44 -3.34 -22.38
N THR A 172 0.39 -2.71 -23.55
CA THR A 172 -0.68 -2.93 -24.53
C THR A 172 -0.69 -4.37 -25.01
N GLU A 173 0.47 -4.93 -25.39
CA GLU A 173 0.58 -6.34 -25.78
C GLU A 173 0.19 -7.29 -24.64
N LEU A 174 0.69 -7.03 -23.41
CA LEU A 174 0.33 -7.84 -22.23
C LEU A 174 -1.18 -7.79 -21.92
N SER A 175 -1.82 -6.64 -22.14
CA SER A 175 -3.25 -6.46 -21.86
C SER A 175 -4.17 -7.26 -22.79
N ARG A 176 -3.71 -7.67 -23.98
CA ARG A 176 -4.53 -8.41 -24.96
C ARG A 176 -4.94 -9.79 -24.49
N VAL A 177 -4.11 -10.43 -23.68
CA VAL A 177 -4.34 -11.79 -23.14
C VAL A 177 -4.80 -11.78 -21.68
N ALA A 178 -4.84 -10.59 -21.06
CA ALA A 178 -5.25 -10.39 -19.69
C ALA A 178 -6.77 -10.36 -19.55
N GLN A 179 -7.27 -10.84 -18.40
CA GLN A 179 -8.66 -10.65 -18.01
C GLN A 179 -8.95 -9.18 -17.68
N ALA A 180 -7.98 -8.49 -17.09
CA ALA A 180 -7.96 -7.04 -16.93
C ALA A 180 -6.52 -6.55 -16.70
N ALA A 181 -6.20 -5.34 -17.16
CA ALA A 181 -4.90 -4.72 -16.96
C ALA A 181 -5.08 -3.26 -16.54
N TYR A 182 -4.42 -2.85 -15.46
CA TYR A 182 -4.45 -1.47 -14.95
C TYR A 182 -3.02 -0.96 -14.82
N VAL A 183 -2.84 0.31 -15.18
CA VAL A 183 -1.57 1.00 -15.06
C VAL A 183 -1.75 2.30 -14.28
N PHE A 184 -0.90 2.53 -13.29
CA PHE A 184 -1.01 3.62 -12.33
C PHE A 184 0.15 4.60 -12.51
N ALA A 185 -0.15 5.89 -12.63
CA ALA A 185 0.87 6.93 -12.69
C ALA A 185 0.31 8.31 -12.29
N GLU A 186 1.21 9.21 -11.89
CA GLU A 186 0.95 10.65 -11.87
C GLU A 186 0.57 11.11 -13.28
N GLY A 187 -0.61 11.71 -13.43
CA GLY A 187 -1.06 12.22 -14.73
C GLY A 187 -1.36 11.13 -15.76
N ALA A 188 -1.64 9.89 -15.35
CA ALA A 188 -1.95 8.80 -16.27
C ALA A 188 -3.08 9.18 -17.25
N GLU A 189 -2.77 9.13 -18.55
CA GLU A 189 -3.73 9.42 -19.61
C GLU A 189 -4.35 8.14 -20.18
N PRO A 190 -5.67 8.12 -20.47
CA PRO A 190 -6.32 6.98 -21.11
C PRO A 190 -5.69 6.64 -22.47
N SER A 191 -5.42 5.35 -22.70
CA SER A 191 -5.01 4.83 -24.02
C SER A 191 -6.09 3.95 -24.63
N ALA A 192 -6.42 4.16 -25.90
CA ALA A 192 -7.37 3.31 -26.62
C ALA A 192 -6.75 1.93 -26.91
N GLY A 193 -7.46 0.86 -26.55
CA GLY A 193 -7.04 -0.52 -26.85
C GLY A 193 -5.86 -1.05 -26.03
N GLY A 194 -5.47 -0.34 -24.97
CA GLY A 194 -4.42 -0.74 -24.03
C GLY A 194 -4.96 -0.97 -22.62
N PRO A 195 -4.08 -1.07 -21.61
CA PRO A 195 -4.50 -1.18 -20.22
C PRO A 195 -5.30 0.04 -19.76
N VAL A 196 -6.11 -0.14 -18.72
CA VAL A 196 -6.86 0.95 -18.08
C VAL A 196 -5.87 1.85 -17.33
N ALA A 197 -5.71 3.08 -17.80
CA ALA A 197 -4.88 4.08 -17.12
C ALA A 197 -5.62 4.64 -15.90
N VAL A 198 -4.95 4.60 -14.75
CA VAL A 198 -5.44 5.09 -13.45
C VAL A 198 -4.57 6.25 -13.02
N ARG A 199 -5.18 7.45 -13.00
CA ARG A 199 -4.51 8.66 -12.53
C ARG A 199 -4.47 8.65 -11.00
N LEU A 200 -3.26 8.67 -10.44
CA LEU A 200 -3.05 8.77 -9.00
C LEU A 200 -2.93 10.23 -8.57
N GLY A 201 -3.53 10.57 -7.42
CA GLY A 201 -3.34 11.88 -6.78
C GLY A 201 -2.03 11.95 -5.99
N GLU A 202 -1.52 13.16 -5.74
CA GLU A 202 -0.23 13.40 -5.07
C GLU A 202 -0.10 12.73 -3.68
N ASP A 203 -1.22 12.61 -2.97
CA ASP A 203 -1.28 12.00 -1.64
C ASP A 203 -1.43 10.48 -1.66
N THR A 204 -1.57 9.86 -2.85
CA THR A 204 -1.73 8.40 -2.99
C THR A 204 -0.39 7.72 -2.68
N PRO A 205 -0.27 6.88 -1.64
CA PRO A 205 0.99 6.22 -1.30
C PRO A 205 1.59 5.40 -2.46
N MET A 206 0.74 4.75 -3.29
CA MET A 206 1.13 3.97 -4.46
C MET A 206 1.90 4.80 -5.50
N LEU A 207 1.74 6.14 -5.49
CA LEU A 207 2.43 7.03 -6.42
C LEU A 207 3.96 6.94 -6.30
N ARG A 208 4.44 6.60 -5.11
CA ARG A 208 5.88 6.47 -4.82
C ARG A 208 6.39 5.05 -5.01
N GLU A 209 5.54 4.14 -5.50
CA GLU A 209 5.85 2.74 -5.64
C GLU A 209 6.06 2.33 -7.10
N TRP A 210 7.02 1.44 -7.29
CA TRP A 210 7.08 0.58 -8.47
C TRP A 210 6.21 -0.64 -8.19
N VAL A 211 5.28 -0.96 -9.08
CA VAL A 211 4.39 -2.11 -8.92
C VAL A 211 4.36 -2.91 -10.21
N VAL A 212 4.58 -4.22 -10.12
CA VAL A 212 4.33 -5.15 -11.21
C VAL A 212 3.72 -6.40 -10.60
N VAL A 213 2.43 -6.62 -10.87
CA VAL A 213 1.67 -7.74 -10.33
C VAL A 213 0.99 -8.48 -11.47
N CYS A 214 1.16 -9.79 -11.49
CA CYS A 214 0.39 -10.71 -12.31
C CYS A 214 -0.26 -11.74 -11.41
N ASP A 215 -1.58 -11.72 -11.35
CA ASP A 215 -2.40 -12.70 -10.63
C ASP A 215 -3.23 -13.48 -11.64
N ALA A 216 -2.76 -14.67 -12.00
CA ALA A 216 -3.38 -15.54 -12.99
C ALA A 216 -3.47 -16.97 -12.43
N PRO A 217 -4.42 -17.80 -12.89
CA PRO A 217 -4.36 -19.25 -12.67
C PRO A 217 -3.07 -19.83 -13.28
N GLY A 218 -2.32 -20.63 -12.50
CA GLY A 218 -1.08 -21.28 -12.96
C GLY A 218 0.18 -20.41 -12.93
N PHE A 219 0.06 -19.09 -12.74
CA PHE A 219 1.23 -18.23 -12.56
C PHE A 219 0.88 -16.96 -11.76
N ALA A 220 1.56 -16.77 -10.63
CA ALA A 220 1.37 -15.63 -9.74
C ALA A 220 2.72 -15.00 -9.37
N VAL A 221 2.82 -13.68 -9.50
CA VAL A 221 4.03 -12.95 -9.09
C VAL A 221 3.72 -11.51 -8.77
N ALA A 222 4.39 -11.00 -7.75
CA ALA A 222 4.39 -9.60 -7.39
C ALA A 222 5.82 -9.12 -7.23
N LEU A 223 6.12 -7.97 -7.83
CA LEU A 223 7.32 -7.17 -7.64
C LEU A 223 6.85 -5.78 -7.22
N VAL A 224 7.14 -5.40 -5.99
CA VAL A 224 6.83 -4.07 -5.47
C VAL A 224 8.07 -3.42 -4.91
N ALA A 225 8.21 -2.13 -5.12
CA ALA A 225 9.32 -1.37 -4.58
C ALA A 225 8.92 0.05 -4.23
N TRP A 226 9.68 0.68 -3.34
CA TRP A 226 9.54 2.11 -3.07
C TRP A 226 10.91 2.79 -3.12
N GLU A 227 10.94 4.02 -3.62
CA GLU A 227 12.18 4.81 -3.71
C GLU A 227 12.55 5.34 -2.32
N LEU A 228 13.81 5.12 -1.91
CA LEU A 228 14.30 5.65 -0.64
C LEU A 228 14.37 7.19 -0.67
N PRO A 229 14.00 7.90 0.41
CA PRO A 229 14.17 9.34 0.50
C PRO A 229 15.63 9.78 0.35
N GLY A 230 15.87 11.03 -0.03
CA GLY A 230 17.22 11.63 -0.06
C GLY A 230 18.02 11.38 -1.35
N GLN A 231 17.36 11.00 -2.45
CA GLN A 231 18.02 10.66 -3.72
C GLN A 231 18.02 11.80 -4.75
N VAL A 232 17.89 13.03 -4.29
CA VAL A 232 17.99 14.23 -5.13
C VAL A 232 19.38 14.29 -5.76
N GLY A 233 19.45 14.44 -7.09
CA GLY A 233 20.72 14.50 -7.83
C GLY A 233 21.37 13.14 -8.12
N VAL A 234 20.82 12.03 -7.65
CA VAL A 234 21.30 10.69 -8.01
C VAL A 234 20.90 10.37 -9.46
N PRO A 235 21.84 9.91 -10.33
CA PRO A 235 21.49 9.48 -11.68
C PRO A 235 20.37 8.46 -11.69
N ASP A 236 19.38 8.61 -12.58
CA ASP A 236 18.14 7.83 -12.57
C ASP A 236 18.36 6.31 -12.44
N ARG A 237 19.24 5.74 -13.27
CA ARG A 237 19.63 4.32 -13.24
C ARG A 237 20.29 3.84 -11.93
N ALA A 238 20.88 4.76 -11.16
CA ALA A 238 21.60 4.48 -9.92
C ALA A 238 20.74 4.68 -8.66
N ARG A 239 19.51 5.22 -8.81
CA ARG A 239 18.56 5.34 -7.70
C ARG A 239 18.29 3.98 -7.06
N THR A 240 18.13 3.96 -5.75
CA THR A 240 18.02 2.78 -4.91
C THR A 240 16.60 2.64 -4.38
N PHE A 241 16.12 1.41 -4.39
CA PHE A 241 14.78 1.05 -3.99
C PHE A 241 14.86 -0.06 -2.95
N GLU A 242 13.94 -0.06 -2.00
CA GLU A 242 13.62 -1.28 -1.26
C GLU A 242 12.57 -2.05 -2.02
N VAL A 243 12.83 -3.34 -2.24
CA VAL A 243 12.10 -4.20 -3.16
C VAL A 243 11.66 -5.46 -2.43
N ILE A 244 10.43 -5.86 -2.66
CA ILE A 244 9.90 -7.20 -2.34
C ILE A 244 9.50 -7.83 -3.67
N TRP A 245 9.90 -9.09 -3.87
CA TRP A 245 9.27 -9.93 -4.89
C TRP A 245 8.91 -11.28 -4.32
N THR A 246 7.84 -11.86 -4.84
CA THR A 246 7.31 -13.15 -4.39
C THR A 246 6.54 -13.85 -5.51
N LEU A 247 6.54 -15.18 -5.46
CA LEU A 247 5.70 -16.07 -6.26
C LEU A 247 4.59 -16.72 -5.42
N GLU A 248 4.49 -16.39 -4.13
CA GLU A 248 3.52 -16.98 -3.22
C GLU A 248 2.10 -16.46 -3.54
N PRO A 249 1.17 -17.31 -4.02
CA PRO A 249 -0.14 -16.86 -4.48
C PRO A 249 -0.93 -16.04 -3.45
N PRO A 250 -0.93 -16.36 -2.14
CA PRO A 250 -1.59 -15.52 -1.14
C PRO A 250 -1.04 -14.09 -1.08
N ALA A 251 0.29 -13.93 -1.16
CA ALA A 251 0.94 -12.63 -1.14
C ALA A 251 0.67 -11.84 -2.43
N VAL A 252 0.70 -12.51 -3.58
CA VAL A 252 0.37 -11.90 -4.87
C VAL A 252 -1.07 -11.41 -4.91
N ARG A 253 -2.03 -12.25 -4.48
CA ARG A 253 -3.46 -11.91 -4.40
C ARG A 253 -3.70 -10.68 -3.54
N ASP A 254 -3.03 -10.64 -2.41
CA ASP A 254 -3.06 -9.54 -1.47
C ASP A 254 -2.51 -8.23 -2.04
N CYS A 255 -1.48 -8.31 -2.88
CA CYS A 255 -0.94 -7.18 -3.62
C CYS A 255 -1.94 -6.70 -4.70
N ALA A 256 -2.53 -7.65 -5.43
CA ALA A 256 -3.56 -7.39 -6.44
C ALA A 256 -4.81 -6.73 -5.84
N ARG A 257 -5.23 -7.13 -4.63
CA ARG A 257 -6.34 -6.50 -3.87
C ARG A 257 -6.09 -5.03 -3.61
N VAL A 258 -4.87 -4.65 -3.19
CA VAL A 258 -4.52 -3.24 -2.97
C VAL A 258 -4.61 -2.47 -4.29
N CYS A 259 -4.09 -3.03 -5.39
CA CYS A 259 -4.15 -2.37 -6.69
C CYS A 259 -5.59 -2.22 -7.21
N ALA A 260 -6.43 -3.25 -7.03
CA ALA A 260 -7.84 -3.21 -7.39
C ALA A 260 -8.63 -2.18 -6.55
N GLN A 261 -8.31 -2.06 -5.26
CA GLN A 261 -8.90 -1.05 -4.38
C GLN A 261 -8.51 0.37 -4.81
N VAL A 262 -7.23 0.60 -5.14
CA VAL A 262 -6.77 1.89 -5.68
C VAL A 262 -7.47 2.25 -6.97
N ALA A 263 -7.59 1.30 -7.90
CA ALA A 263 -8.32 1.50 -9.15
C ALA A 263 -9.81 1.83 -8.90
N LEU A 264 -10.44 1.17 -7.92
CA LEU A 264 -11.82 1.41 -7.55
C LEU A 264 -12.03 2.81 -6.98
N GLU A 265 -11.17 3.23 -6.06
CA GLU A 265 -11.25 4.57 -5.43
C GLU A 265 -10.97 5.70 -6.44
N ALA A 266 -10.11 5.45 -7.43
CA ALA A 266 -9.89 6.35 -8.55
C ALA A 266 -11.04 6.36 -9.58
N GLY A 267 -12.08 5.54 -9.40
CA GLY A 267 -13.22 5.46 -10.31
C GLY A 267 -12.88 4.82 -11.67
N ALA A 268 -11.86 3.96 -11.72
CA ALA A 268 -11.38 3.39 -12.97
C ALA A 268 -12.43 2.45 -13.61
N PRO A 269 -12.60 2.48 -14.95
CA PRO A 269 -13.51 1.59 -15.65
C PRO A 269 -13.26 0.12 -15.34
N GLY A 270 -14.31 -0.63 -15.01
CA GLY A 270 -14.21 -2.07 -14.72
C GLY A 270 -13.68 -2.42 -13.32
N ALA A 271 -13.24 -1.46 -12.52
CA ALA A 271 -12.60 -1.71 -11.23
C ALA A 271 -13.53 -2.46 -10.24
N VAL A 272 -14.84 -2.19 -10.27
CA VAL A 272 -15.81 -2.92 -9.43
C VAL A 272 -15.81 -4.42 -9.70
N ALA A 273 -15.73 -4.83 -10.97
CA ALA A 273 -15.71 -6.25 -11.32
C ALA A 273 -14.41 -6.92 -10.88
N VAL A 274 -13.29 -6.20 -11.03
CA VAL A 274 -11.97 -6.66 -10.59
C VAL A 274 -11.92 -6.78 -9.07
N GLN A 275 -12.43 -5.81 -8.33
CA GLN A 275 -12.47 -5.86 -6.87
C GLN A 275 -13.25 -7.08 -6.36
N ARG A 276 -14.40 -7.38 -6.98
CA ARG A 276 -15.16 -8.60 -6.65
C ARG A 276 -14.38 -9.87 -6.96
N ALA A 277 -13.69 -9.92 -8.10
CA ALA A 277 -12.85 -11.06 -8.45
C ALA A 277 -11.68 -11.25 -7.46
N MET A 278 -11.10 -10.15 -6.97
CA MET A 278 -10.02 -10.18 -5.99
C MET A 278 -10.49 -10.55 -4.58
N ALA A 279 -11.78 -10.43 -4.27
CA ALA A 279 -12.34 -10.81 -2.97
C ALA A 279 -12.30 -12.34 -2.73
N ALA A 280 -12.29 -13.14 -3.80
CA ALA A 280 -12.08 -14.58 -3.70
C ALA A 280 -10.65 -14.90 -3.19
N GLU A 281 -10.47 -16.09 -2.64
CA GLU A 281 -9.13 -16.60 -2.30
C GLU A 281 -8.31 -16.83 -3.56
N ALA A 282 -6.98 -16.75 -3.42
CA ALA A 282 -6.08 -17.11 -4.49
C ALA A 282 -6.33 -18.56 -4.90
N PRO A 283 -6.46 -18.88 -6.20
CA PRO A 283 -6.59 -20.26 -6.64
C PRO A 283 -5.34 -21.02 -6.16
N ALA A 284 -5.54 -22.22 -5.60
CA ALA A 284 -4.43 -23.07 -5.22
C ALA A 284 -3.59 -23.37 -6.46
N GLN A 285 -2.29 -23.09 -6.39
CA GLN A 285 -1.35 -23.37 -7.46
C GLN A 285 -0.37 -24.44 -6.99
N PRO A 286 -0.18 -25.52 -7.75
CA PRO A 286 0.94 -26.42 -7.49
C PRO A 286 2.25 -25.63 -7.65
N SER A 287 3.24 -25.95 -6.82
CA SER A 287 4.58 -25.41 -6.99
C SER A 287 5.11 -25.79 -8.37
N ASP A 288 5.37 -24.79 -9.22
CA ASP A 288 5.96 -24.99 -10.53
C ASP A 288 7.45 -24.58 -10.48
N ASP A 289 8.29 -25.57 -10.20
CA ASP A 289 9.74 -25.39 -10.17
C ASP A 289 10.29 -24.97 -11.54
N ALA A 290 9.65 -25.41 -12.64
CA ALA A 290 10.04 -25.03 -13.98
C ALA A 290 9.70 -23.55 -14.28
N ALA A 291 8.57 -23.05 -13.78
CA ALA A 291 8.25 -21.61 -13.81
C ALA A 291 9.29 -20.79 -13.07
N SER A 292 9.65 -21.23 -11.87
CA SER A 292 10.61 -20.54 -11.01
C SER A 292 11.99 -20.49 -11.67
N ALA A 293 12.43 -21.60 -12.27
CA ALA A 293 13.69 -21.69 -12.98
C ALA A 293 13.70 -20.82 -14.26
N ALA A 294 12.61 -20.81 -15.04
CA ALA A 294 12.49 -19.98 -16.24
C ALA A 294 12.54 -18.48 -15.90
N LEU A 295 11.78 -18.06 -14.89
CA LEU A 295 11.79 -16.69 -14.38
C LEU A 295 13.19 -16.26 -13.91
N PHE A 296 13.86 -17.13 -13.15
CA PHE A 296 15.23 -16.89 -12.69
C PHE A 296 16.20 -16.77 -13.87
N GLY A 297 16.10 -17.65 -14.87
CA GLY A 297 16.92 -17.60 -16.08
C GLY A 297 16.76 -16.28 -16.85
N ARG A 298 15.51 -15.80 -17.01
CA ARG A 298 15.24 -14.49 -17.62
C ARG A 298 15.83 -13.35 -16.80
N ALA A 299 15.65 -13.38 -15.48
CA ALA A 299 16.19 -12.36 -14.58
C ALA A 299 17.71 -12.25 -14.72
N VAL A 300 18.44 -13.38 -14.72
CA VAL A 300 19.89 -13.42 -14.94
C VAL A 300 20.26 -12.83 -16.30
N ALA A 301 19.57 -13.20 -17.38
CA ALA A 301 19.86 -12.70 -18.73
C ALA A 301 19.66 -11.17 -18.85
N TYR A 302 18.63 -10.61 -18.22
CA TYR A 302 18.43 -9.16 -18.19
C TYR A 302 19.47 -8.44 -17.34
N LEU A 303 19.88 -9.04 -16.21
CA LEU A 303 20.92 -8.47 -15.35
C LEU A 303 22.28 -8.44 -16.05
N ASP A 304 22.63 -9.48 -16.79
CA ASP A 304 23.86 -9.54 -17.59
C ASP A 304 23.93 -8.39 -18.62
N ARG A 305 22.82 -8.14 -19.33
CA ARG A 305 22.70 -7.00 -20.26
C ARG A 305 22.88 -5.64 -19.58
N VAL A 306 22.37 -5.49 -18.35
CA VAL A 306 22.54 -4.26 -17.57
C VAL A 306 24.00 -4.06 -17.14
N THR A 307 24.73 -5.15 -16.88
CA THR A 307 26.15 -5.09 -16.49
C THR A 307 27.11 -4.92 -17.67
N ALA A 308 26.74 -5.37 -18.87
CA ALA A 308 27.62 -5.37 -20.04
C ALA A 308 27.97 -3.97 -20.58
N GLY A 309 27.24 -2.91 -20.21
CA GLY A 309 27.46 -1.55 -20.73
C GLY A 309 27.23 -1.45 -22.26
N PRO A 310 27.20 -0.24 -22.85
CA PRO A 310 27.22 -0.14 -24.30
C PRO A 310 28.54 -0.72 -24.81
N ALA A 311 28.48 -1.70 -25.71
CA ALA A 311 29.67 -2.20 -26.38
C ALA A 311 30.44 -1.00 -26.96
N THR A 312 31.63 -0.74 -26.41
CA THR A 312 32.55 0.21 -27.04
C THR A 312 33.00 -0.47 -28.32
N VAL A 313 32.41 -0.07 -29.44
CA VAL A 313 32.88 -0.45 -30.77
C VAL A 313 34.26 0.20 -30.90
N LEU A 314 35.30 -0.62 -30.78
CA LEU A 314 36.67 -0.27 -31.18
C LEU A 314 36.79 -0.33 -32.70
#